data_AF-A0A9Q0N341-F1
#
_entry.id   AF-A0A9Q0N341-F1
#
_cell.length_a   1.000
_cell.length_b   1.000
_cell.length_c   1.000
_cell.angle_alpha   90.00
_cell.angle_beta   90.00
_cell.angle_gamma   90.00
#
_symmetry.space_group_name_H-M   'P 1'
#
loop_
_entity.id
_entity.type
_entity.pdbx_description
1 polymer ?
#
loop_
_entity_poly.entity_id
_entity_poly.type
_entity_poly.pdbx_seq_one_letter_code
_entity_poly.pdbx_strand_id
1 'polypeptide(L)'
;NGNKENWGKRPKRKTKKSKYLASAPNWGLNTNIEKKVKIGTLLNGNLSRVVYKVGKQIVALRNTCAFDSIAQIFAAAYAYMPTFRRYMEESEDDFFKLAIALAKNENMRKINTLRAKLLYGIFETNSCEFVSTSLVKKLFKHTPSYVEIHKCGLCKESTQHHFFTVHVENHQYDNDLGKLEISIEHNLPKQGYCRNCKLSSKILDRQFKGHILLELPSCGYSNTDVEPLRYHKLENIPLTLQVGKKMYLLVAAILFKPPILDGHYIGVVRINDTWEAYDDMDSKSRSFSRTRNVIIHNLLYIEME
;
A
#
# COMPACT_ATOMS: atom_id res chain seq x y z
N ASN A 1 -25.52 49.98 -58.58
CA ASN A 1 -25.95 49.81 -57.17
C ASN A 1 -25.45 48.48 -56.63
N GLY A 2 -24.26 48.48 -56.03
CA GLY A 2 -23.68 47.30 -55.37
C GLY A 2 -23.90 47.36 -53.87
N ASN A 3 -24.65 46.39 -53.33
CA ASN A 3 -24.80 46.22 -51.89
C ASN A 3 -23.56 45.54 -51.30
N LYS A 4 -22.83 46.23 -50.42
CA LYS A 4 -21.83 45.63 -49.53
C LYS A 4 -22.51 45.20 -48.24
N GLU A 5 -22.57 43.89 -47.99
CA GLU A 5 -23.00 43.32 -46.72
C GLU A 5 -21.96 43.59 -45.62
N ASN A 6 -22.41 44.15 -44.51
CA ASN A 6 -21.59 44.50 -43.36
C ASN A 6 -21.74 43.41 -42.29
N TRP A 7 -20.89 42.39 -42.33
CA TRP A 7 -20.83 41.31 -41.32
C TRP A 7 -20.14 41.79 -40.04
N GLY A 8 -20.84 42.64 -39.28
CA GLY A 8 -20.38 43.24 -38.03
C GLY A 8 -20.50 42.30 -36.81
N LYS A 9 -19.41 41.59 -36.51
CA LYS A 9 -18.88 41.25 -35.17
C LYS A 9 -19.89 40.89 -34.06
N ARG A 10 -20.02 39.60 -33.75
CA ARG A 10 -20.63 39.10 -32.49
C ARG A 10 -19.90 39.67 -31.25
N PRO A 11 -20.61 40.11 -30.21
CA PRO A 11 -19.98 40.61 -28.98
C PRO A 11 -19.21 39.49 -28.27
N LYS A 12 -17.93 39.73 -27.98
CA LYS A 12 -17.09 38.80 -27.21
C LYS A 12 -17.64 38.68 -25.78
N ARG A 13 -18.08 37.48 -25.39
CA ARG A 13 -18.46 37.16 -24.01
C ARG A 13 -17.28 37.48 -23.07
N LYS A 14 -17.50 38.33 -22.07
CA LYS A 14 -16.54 38.57 -20.98
C LYS A 14 -16.34 37.25 -20.22
N THR A 15 -15.16 36.65 -20.35
CA THR A 15 -14.74 35.52 -19.52
C THR A 15 -14.69 35.96 -18.06
N LYS A 16 -15.49 35.34 -17.19
CA LYS A 16 -15.35 35.49 -15.73
C LYS A 16 -13.94 35.01 -15.38
N LYS A 17 -13.10 35.92 -14.88
CA LYS A 17 -11.82 35.53 -14.24
C LYS A 17 -12.16 34.57 -13.10
N SER A 18 -11.61 33.37 -13.16
CA SER A 18 -11.80 32.39 -12.10
C SER A 18 -11.09 32.89 -10.84
N LYS A 19 -11.74 32.77 -9.67
CA LYS A 19 -11.17 33.12 -8.36
C LYS A 19 -10.12 32.07 -7.94
N TYR A 20 -9.09 31.85 -8.75
CA TYR A 20 -8.13 30.76 -8.58
C TYR A 20 -6.99 31.02 -7.60
N LEU A 21 -7.02 32.12 -6.83
CA LEU A 21 -5.97 32.41 -5.85
C LEU A 21 -6.58 32.97 -4.57
N ALA A 22 -7.37 32.14 -3.88
CA ALA A 22 -7.31 32.16 -2.42
C ALA A 22 -6.29 31.09 -2.04
N SER A 23 -5.10 31.53 -1.64
CA SER A 23 -4.08 30.66 -1.03
C SER A 23 -4.69 30.04 0.23
N ALA A 24 -5.12 28.78 0.15
CA ALA A 24 -5.45 28.00 1.33
C ALA A 24 -4.15 27.70 2.09
N PRO A 25 -4.12 27.82 3.43
CA PRO A 25 -2.93 27.64 4.25
C PRO A 25 -2.56 26.17 4.46
N ASN A 26 -2.69 25.33 3.42
CA ASN A 26 -2.26 23.94 3.43
C ASN A 26 -0.89 23.86 2.75
N TRP A 27 0.12 24.26 3.51
CA TRP A 27 1.53 23.84 3.46
C TRP A 27 1.93 23.04 2.21
N GLY A 28 2.79 23.63 1.36
CA GLY A 28 4.01 23.05 0.77
C GLY A 28 4.07 21.64 0.16
N LEU A 29 3.00 20.86 0.15
CA LEU A 29 2.96 19.51 -0.37
C LEU A 29 2.78 19.60 -1.87
N ASN A 30 3.89 19.77 -2.59
CA ASN A 30 3.92 19.62 -4.04
C ASN A 30 3.77 18.13 -4.40
N THR A 31 2.64 17.54 -3.99
CA THR A 31 2.18 16.19 -4.28
C THR A 31 1.54 16.10 -5.66
N ASN A 32 1.47 17.21 -6.38
CA ASN A 32 0.99 17.27 -7.75
C ASN A 32 1.99 16.55 -8.66
N ILE A 33 1.70 15.29 -8.93
CA ILE A 33 2.34 14.48 -9.95
C ILE A 33 2.06 15.16 -11.29
N GLU A 34 3.05 15.86 -11.82
CA GLU A 34 2.96 16.61 -13.08
C GLU A 34 2.80 15.67 -14.29
N LYS A 35 3.43 14.48 -14.21
CA LYS A 35 3.39 13.47 -15.28
C LYS A 35 3.10 12.10 -14.70
N LYS A 36 1.95 11.54 -15.10
CA LYS A 36 1.59 10.16 -14.79
C LYS A 36 2.62 9.20 -15.40
N VAL A 37 3.13 8.29 -14.57
CA VAL A 37 4.05 7.23 -15.00
C VAL A 37 3.22 6.00 -15.37
N LYS A 38 3.53 5.37 -16.50
CA LYS A 38 2.89 4.11 -16.87
C LYS A 38 3.56 2.97 -16.11
N ILE A 39 2.86 2.41 -15.13
CA ILE A 39 3.30 1.22 -14.39
C ILE A 39 2.77 -0.02 -15.11
N GLY A 40 3.61 -1.05 -15.24
CA GLY A 40 3.22 -2.32 -15.85
C GLY A 40 2.21 -3.09 -14.99
N THR A 41 1.20 -3.70 -15.61
CA THR A 41 0.25 -4.55 -14.88
C THR A 41 0.74 -5.99 -14.81
N LEU A 42 0.99 -6.50 -13.60
CA LEU A 42 1.09 -7.93 -13.33
C LEU A 42 -0.28 -8.59 -13.51
N LEU A 43 -0.35 -9.54 -14.45
CA LEU A 43 -1.54 -10.38 -14.61
C LEU A 43 -1.52 -11.54 -13.61
N ASN A 44 -2.71 -11.95 -13.19
CA ASN A 44 -2.89 -13.08 -12.28
C ASN A 44 -2.18 -14.32 -12.84
N GLY A 45 -1.48 -15.06 -11.97
CA GLY A 45 -0.82 -16.30 -12.35
C GLY A 45 -1.75 -17.29 -13.04
N ASN A 46 -3.02 -17.37 -12.60
CA ASN A 46 -4.04 -18.25 -13.17
C ASN A 46 -4.34 -17.96 -14.64
N LEU A 47 -4.12 -16.71 -15.10
CA LEU A 47 -4.32 -16.31 -16.49
C LEU A 47 -3.10 -16.62 -17.36
N SER A 48 -1.97 -16.94 -16.76
CA SER A 48 -0.74 -17.27 -17.48
C SER A 48 -0.59 -18.77 -17.68
N ARG A 49 -0.37 -19.19 -18.93
CA ARG A 49 0.06 -20.57 -19.24
C ARG A 49 1.59 -20.75 -19.19
N VAL A 50 2.32 -19.71 -18.80
CA VAL A 50 3.78 -19.70 -18.81
C VAL A 50 4.30 -20.39 -17.56
N VAL A 51 5.26 -21.30 -17.75
CA VAL A 51 6.04 -21.91 -16.68
C VAL A 51 7.41 -21.26 -16.59
N TYR A 52 7.96 -21.20 -15.39
CA TYR A 52 9.24 -20.55 -15.09
C TYR A 52 10.20 -21.57 -14.51
N LYS A 53 11.49 -21.45 -14.90
CA LYS A 53 12.55 -22.25 -14.29
C LYS A 53 13.14 -21.49 -13.10
N VAL A 54 12.99 -22.03 -11.90
CA VAL A 54 13.57 -21.49 -10.67
C VAL A 54 14.53 -22.53 -10.10
N GLY A 55 15.84 -22.28 -10.25
CA GLY A 55 16.86 -23.28 -9.95
C GLY A 55 16.71 -24.52 -10.84
N LYS A 56 16.48 -25.67 -10.22
CA LYS A 56 16.23 -26.96 -10.92
C LYS A 56 14.74 -27.26 -11.12
N GLN A 57 13.84 -26.45 -10.57
CA GLN A 57 12.41 -26.69 -10.60
C GLN A 57 11.72 -25.91 -11.73
N ILE A 58 10.62 -26.47 -12.23
CA ILE A 58 9.71 -25.81 -13.16
C ILE A 58 8.44 -25.47 -12.38
N VAL A 59 8.08 -24.19 -12.34
CA VAL A 59 6.97 -23.69 -11.53
C VAL A 59 5.96 -22.95 -12.40
N ALA A 60 4.69 -23.08 -12.05
CA ALA A 60 3.60 -22.27 -12.59
C ALA A 60 3.07 -21.36 -11.47
N LEU A 61 2.78 -20.10 -11.79
CA LEU A 61 2.24 -19.17 -10.81
C LEU A 61 0.72 -19.29 -10.79
N ARG A 62 0.12 -19.30 -9.60
CA ARG A 62 -1.33 -19.37 -9.40
C ARG A 62 -1.73 -18.53 -8.19
N ASN A 63 -2.99 -18.06 -8.17
CA ASN A 63 -3.59 -17.32 -7.06
C ASN A 63 -2.71 -16.19 -6.51
N THR A 64 -2.14 -15.39 -7.41
CA THR A 64 -1.10 -14.41 -7.08
C THR A 64 -1.65 -13.03 -6.71
N CYS A 65 -2.98 -12.83 -6.70
CA CYS A 65 -3.59 -11.51 -6.58
C CYS A 65 -3.13 -10.73 -5.35
N ALA A 66 -2.97 -11.39 -4.19
CA ALA A 66 -2.45 -10.76 -2.99
C ALA A 66 -1.02 -10.24 -3.21
N PHE A 67 -0.13 -11.06 -3.74
CA PHE A 67 1.24 -10.67 -4.08
C PHE A 67 1.27 -9.53 -5.10
N ASP A 68 0.50 -9.66 -6.17
CA ASP A 68 0.50 -8.71 -7.28
C ASP A 68 -0.01 -7.36 -6.81
N SER A 69 -1.05 -7.33 -5.97
CA SER A 69 -1.57 -6.10 -5.40
C SER A 69 -0.53 -5.37 -4.53
N ILE A 70 0.23 -6.10 -3.71
CA ILE A 70 1.34 -5.53 -2.93
C ILE A 70 2.43 -4.98 -3.88
N ALA A 71 2.85 -5.76 -4.89
CA ALA A 71 3.86 -5.32 -5.85
C ALA A 71 3.45 -4.04 -6.59
N GLN A 72 2.18 -3.92 -6.97
CA GLN A 72 1.65 -2.75 -7.67
C GLN A 72 1.64 -1.50 -6.81
N ILE A 73 1.20 -1.59 -5.55
CA ILE A 73 1.16 -0.41 -4.68
C ILE A 73 2.56 0.12 -4.36
N PHE A 74 3.55 -0.77 -4.22
CA PHE A 74 4.95 -0.36 -4.00
C PHE A 74 5.61 0.15 -5.29
N ALA A 75 5.29 -0.42 -6.45
CA ALA A 75 5.73 0.13 -7.74
C ALA A 75 5.20 1.57 -7.94
N ALA A 76 3.96 1.82 -7.52
CA ALA A 76 3.41 3.16 -7.53
C ALA A 76 4.06 4.10 -6.53
N ALA A 77 4.31 3.65 -5.29
CA ALA A 77 5.04 4.43 -4.31
C ALA A 77 6.43 4.84 -4.84
N TYR A 78 7.16 3.93 -5.46
CA TYR A 78 8.43 4.24 -6.12
C TYR A 78 8.29 5.29 -7.25
N ALA A 79 7.26 5.14 -8.08
CA ALA A 79 7.04 6.01 -9.23
C ALA A 79 6.73 7.45 -8.80
N TYR A 80 5.92 7.61 -7.75
CA TYR A 80 5.28 8.88 -7.41
C TYR A 80 5.83 9.56 -6.16
N MET A 81 6.57 8.87 -5.30
CA MET A 81 7.15 9.44 -4.08
C MET A 81 8.69 9.51 -4.17
N PRO A 82 9.28 10.68 -4.47
CA PRO A 82 10.74 10.82 -4.59
C PRO A 82 11.50 10.42 -3.33
N THR A 83 10.97 10.75 -2.15
CA THR A 83 11.56 10.42 -0.84
C THR A 83 11.71 8.91 -0.67
N PHE A 84 10.67 8.18 -1.05
CA PHE A 84 10.62 6.72 -0.96
C PHE A 84 11.38 6.02 -2.08
N ARG A 85 11.52 6.67 -3.24
CA ARG A 85 12.32 6.15 -4.35
C ARG A 85 13.74 5.82 -3.91
N ARG A 86 14.41 6.77 -3.26
CA ARG A 86 15.77 6.59 -2.72
C ARG A 86 15.80 5.45 -1.70
N TYR A 87 14.85 5.45 -0.77
CA TYR A 87 14.74 4.40 0.24
C TYR A 87 14.63 2.99 -0.36
N MET A 88 13.85 2.84 -1.44
CA MET A 88 13.73 1.55 -2.14
C MET A 88 15.00 1.18 -2.93
N GLU A 89 15.69 2.14 -3.53
CA GLU A 89 16.92 1.90 -4.32
C GLU A 89 18.11 1.51 -3.44
N GLU A 90 18.16 2.00 -2.21
CA GLU A 90 19.20 1.68 -1.23
C GLU A 90 18.94 0.35 -0.49
N SER A 91 17.73 -0.21 -0.59
CA SER A 91 17.37 -1.46 0.09
C SER A 91 17.91 -2.69 -0.64
N GLU A 92 18.29 -3.70 0.14
CA GLU A 92 18.71 -5.00 -0.38
C GLU A 92 17.55 -5.96 -0.67
N ASP A 93 16.32 -5.62 -0.25
CA ASP A 93 15.15 -6.50 -0.37
C ASP A 93 14.79 -6.77 -1.85
N ASP A 94 14.82 -8.03 -2.25
CA ASP A 94 14.52 -8.46 -3.62
C ASP A 94 13.10 -8.09 -4.08
N PHE A 95 12.16 -7.96 -3.14
CA PHE A 95 10.81 -7.50 -3.44
C PHE A 95 10.79 -6.06 -3.97
N PHE A 96 11.62 -5.16 -3.42
CA PHE A 96 11.75 -3.81 -3.94
C PHE A 96 12.35 -3.80 -5.34
N LYS A 97 13.31 -4.68 -5.64
CA LYS A 97 13.85 -4.82 -7.01
C LYS A 97 12.75 -5.17 -8.02
N LEU A 98 11.78 -6.01 -7.64
CA LEU A 98 10.61 -6.30 -8.47
C LEU A 98 9.72 -5.06 -8.67
N ALA A 99 9.37 -4.37 -7.59
CA ALA A 99 8.53 -3.17 -7.63
C ALA A 99 9.17 -2.04 -8.47
N ILE A 100 10.48 -1.85 -8.32
CA ILE A 100 11.27 -0.90 -9.13
C ILE A 100 11.22 -1.29 -10.61
N ALA A 101 11.44 -2.57 -10.95
CA ALA A 101 11.39 -3.04 -12.33
C ALA A 101 10.01 -2.84 -12.96
N LEU A 102 8.93 -3.03 -12.19
CA LEU A 102 7.56 -2.74 -12.61
C LEU A 102 7.33 -1.25 -12.89
N ALA A 103 7.78 -0.38 -11.98
CA ALA A 103 7.62 1.06 -12.09
C ALA A 103 8.44 1.65 -13.25
N LYS A 104 9.63 1.08 -13.52
CA LYS A 104 10.47 1.41 -14.68
C LYS A 104 9.98 0.78 -15.98
N ASN A 105 8.89 0.02 -15.95
CA ASN A 105 8.31 -0.69 -17.09
C ASN A 105 9.38 -1.53 -17.83
N GLU A 106 10.18 -2.26 -17.05
CA GLU A 106 11.16 -3.21 -17.60
C GLU A 106 10.47 -4.36 -18.37
N ASN A 107 11.28 -5.20 -19.02
CA ASN A 107 10.77 -6.35 -19.75
C ASN A 107 9.93 -7.28 -18.84
N MET A 108 8.66 -7.49 -19.20
CA MET A 108 7.72 -8.31 -18.41
C MET A 108 8.16 -9.76 -18.20
N ARG A 109 8.97 -10.34 -19.11
CA ARG A 109 9.53 -11.68 -18.91
C ARG A 109 10.54 -11.69 -17.76
N LYS A 110 11.38 -10.66 -17.67
CA LYS A 110 12.33 -10.47 -16.56
C LYS A 110 11.56 -10.28 -15.25
N ILE A 111 10.59 -9.35 -15.23
CA ILE A 111 9.71 -9.09 -14.08
C ILE A 111 9.03 -10.38 -13.60
N ASN A 112 8.40 -11.15 -14.50
CA ASN A 112 7.75 -12.40 -14.12
C ASN A 112 8.73 -13.48 -13.64
N THR A 113 9.98 -13.48 -14.12
CA THR A 113 11.03 -14.37 -13.61
C THR A 113 11.42 -14.01 -12.17
N LEU A 114 11.58 -12.72 -11.86
CA LEU A 114 11.81 -12.24 -10.48
C LEU A 114 10.63 -12.59 -9.58
N ARG A 115 9.41 -12.31 -10.02
CA ARG A 115 8.17 -12.67 -9.33
C ARG A 115 8.10 -14.17 -9.02
N ALA A 116 8.41 -15.03 -9.98
CA ALA A 116 8.42 -16.48 -9.77
C ALA A 116 9.48 -16.92 -8.75
N LYS A 117 10.68 -16.33 -8.77
CA LYS A 117 11.73 -16.62 -7.77
C LYS A 117 11.31 -16.21 -6.36
N LEU A 118 10.73 -15.02 -6.20
CA LEU A 118 10.23 -14.51 -4.91
C LEU A 118 9.14 -15.42 -4.35
N LEU A 119 8.11 -15.71 -5.15
CA LEU A 119 7.01 -16.58 -4.74
C LEU A 119 7.51 -17.98 -4.38
N TYR A 120 8.40 -18.56 -5.19
CA TYR A 120 8.98 -19.87 -4.91
C TYR A 120 9.78 -19.90 -3.60
N GLY A 121 10.54 -18.85 -3.29
CA GLY A 121 11.27 -18.74 -2.01
C GLY A 121 10.37 -18.51 -0.79
N ILE A 122 9.13 -18.08 -0.99
CA ILE A 122 8.14 -17.83 0.08
C ILE A 122 7.29 -19.07 0.37
N PHE A 123 7.04 -19.87 -0.67
CA PHE A 123 6.18 -21.05 -0.65
C PHE A 123 7.02 -22.29 -0.95
N GLU A 124 7.70 -22.82 0.06
CA GLU A 124 8.53 -24.03 -0.05
C GLU A 124 7.70 -25.31 -0.34
N THR A 125 6.37 -25.27 -0.15
CA THR A 125 5.41 -26.37 -0.44
C THR A 125 4.03 -25.86 -0.90
N ASN A 126 3.30 -26.72 -1.63
CA ASN A 126 2.06 -26.52 -2.42
C ASN A 126 0.81 -25.84 -1.76
N SER A 127 0.91 -25.12 -0.64
CA SER A 127 -0.24 -24.44 -0.02
C SER A 127 -0.14 -22.92 -0.18
N CYS A 128 -0.97 -22.38 -1.08
CA CYS A 128 -1.06 -20.94 -1.40
C CYS A 128 -2.24 -20.24 -0.68
N GLU A 129 -2.59 -20.69 0.52
CA GLU A 129 -3.68 -20.08 1.31
C GLU A 129 -3.09 -19.10 2.31
N PHE A 130 -2.90 -17.85 1.89
CA PHE A 130 -2.44 -16.82 2.82
C PHE A 130 -3.14 -15.48 2.60
N VAL A 131 -3.61 -14.95 3.72
CA VAL A 131 -4.04 -13.57 3.91
C VAL A 131 -2.84 -12.64 3.66
N SER A 132 -3.06 -11.47 3.06
CA SER A 132 -2.01 -10.49 2.66
C SER A 132 -0.98 -10.21 3.77
N THR A 133 -1.42 -10.26 5.02
CA THR A 133 -0.70 -9.97 6.26
C THR A 133 0.53 -10.86 6.47
N SER A 134 0.35 -12.17 6.29
CA SER A 134 1.41 -13.17 6.39
C SER A 134 2.40 -13.07 5.22
N LEU A 135 1.91 -12.65 4.05
CA LEU A 135 2.72 -12.48 2.85
C LEU A 135 3.68 -11.31 3.00
N VAL A 136 3.22 -10.16 3.53
CA VAL A 136 4.06 -8.99 3.78
C VAL A 136 5.28 -9.36 4.63
N LYS A 137 5.08 -10.06 5.75
CA LYS A 137 6.18 -10.48 6.64
C LYS A 137 7.23 -11.36 5.95
N LYS A 138 6.83 -12.11 4.91
CA LYS A 138 7.75 -12.95 4.11
C LYS A 138 8.42 -12.16 2.97
N LEU A 139 7.76 -11.13 2.44
CA LEU A 139 8.27 -10.28 1.37
C LEU A 139 9.33 -9.29 1.84
N PHE A 140 9.14 -8.72 3.04
CA PHE A 140 10.05 -7.77 3.63
C PHE A 140 10.87 -8.47 4.70
N LYS A 141 12.19 -8.54 4.51
CA LYS A 141 13.11 -9.11 5.51
C LYS A 141 13.86 -8.01 6.25
N HIS A 142 14.22 -6.95 5.53
CA HIS A 142 15.09 -5.89 6.05
C HIS A 142 14.43 -4.52 6.07
N THR A 143 13.20 -4.41 5.55
CA THR A 143 12.47 -3.15 5.42
C THR A 143 11.19 -3.16 6.27
N PRO A 144 11.27 -3.05 7.61
CA PRO A 144 10.09 -2.98 8.47
C PRO A 144 9.38 -1.62 8.34
N SER A 145 8.08 -1.60 8.65
CA SER A 145 7.31 -0.37 8.85
C SER A 145 7.76 0.35 10.13
N TYR A 146 8.07 -0.40 11.19
CA TYR A 146 8.61 0.16 12.43
C TYR A 146 9.49 -0.85 13.19
N VAL A 147 10.33 -0.31 14.08
CA VAL A 147 11.17 -1.09 14.99
C VAL A 147 10.82 -0.69 16.42
N GLU A 148 10.67 -1.68 17.30
CA GLU A 148 10.52 -1.44 18.74
C GLU A 148 11.80 -1.82 19.48
N ILE A 149 12.21 -0.96 20.40
CA ILE A 149 13.33 -1.21 21.30
C ILE A 149 12.76 -1.59 22.66
N HIS A 150 13.03 -2.81 23.07
CA HIS A 150 12.60 -3.36 24.36
C HIS A 150 13.78 -3.39 25.31
N LYS A 151 13.57 -3.07 26.59
CA LYS A 151 14.60 -3.22 27.63
C LYS A 151 14.06 -4.03 28.79
N CYS A 152 14.82 -5.05 29.19
CA CYS A 152 14.49 -5.85 30.36
C CYS A 152 14.68 -5.02 31.64
N GLY A 153 13.70 -5.07 32.54
CA GLY A 153 13.81 -4.42 33.85
C GLY A 153 14.90 -5.04 34.74
N LEU A 154 15.18 -6.34 34.58
CA LEU A 154 16.11 -7.13 35.39
C LEU A 154 17.53 -7.19 34.80
N CYS A 155 17.75 -7.94 33.72
CA CYS A 155 19.10 -8.07 33.13
C CYS A 155 19.58 -6.84 32.36
N LYS A 156 18.71 -5.82 32.18
CA LYS A 156 18.99 -4.59 31.42
C LYS A 156 19.32 -4.80 29.94
N GLU A 157 19.23 -6.02 29.44
CA GLU A 157 19.39 -6.35 28.03
C GLU A 157 18.36 -5.60 27.18
N SER A 158 18.83 -5.08 26.04
CA SER A 158 18.00 -4.39 25.07
C SER A 158 17.86 -5.24 23.81
N THR A 159 16.63 -5.43 23.33
CA THR A 159 16.35 -6.17 22.09
C THR A 159 15.59 -5.29 21.11
N GLN A 160 15.82 -5.51 19.82
CA GLN A 160 15.09 -4.84 18.74
C GLN A 160 14.14 -5.82 18.07
N HIS A 161 12.90 -5.39 17.86
CA HIS A 161 11.85 -6.16 17.22
C HIS A 161 11.37 -5.42 15.98
N HIS A 162 11.40 -6.10 14.83
CA HIS A 162 11.07 -5.53 13.53
C HIS A 162 9.65 -5.90 13.15
N PHE A 163 8.85 -4.90 12.77
CA PHE A 163 7.44 -5.08 12.41
C PHE A 163 7.17 -4.56 11.01
N PHE A 164 6.65 -5.42 10.16
CA PHE A 164 6.43 -5.13 8.73
C PHE A 164 5.04 -4.59 8.42
N THR A 165 4.07 -4.84 9.31
CA THR A 165 2.74 -4.24 9.27
C THR A 165 2.41 -3.59 10.61
N VAL A 166 1.59 -2.55 10.57
CA VAL A 166 0.88 -2.03 11.75
C VAL A 166 -0.53 -2.59 11.72
N HIS A 167 -0.87 -3.45 12.68
CA HIS A 167 -2.24 -3.95 12.81
C HIS A 167 -3.06 -2.96 13.64
N VAL A 168 -4.26 -2.61 13.21
CA VAL A 168 -5.20 -1.78 13.97
C VAL A 168 -6.51 -2.53 14.11
N GLU A 169 -6.91 -2.84 15.33
CA GLU A 169 -8.13 -3.60 15.58
C GLU A 169 -9.39 -2.74 15.44
N ASN A 170 -10.49 -3.38 15.04
CA ASN A 170 -11.78 -2.74 14.79
C ASN A 170 -12.26 -1.83 15.92
N HIS A 171 -12.13 -2.31 17.16
CA HIS A 171 -12.60 -1.60 18.35
C HIS A 171 -11.78 -0.32 18.62
N GLN A 172 -10.60 -0.19 18.03
CA GLN A 172 -9.69 0.94 18.28
C GLN A 172 -10.06 2.17 17.48
N TYR A 173 -10.57 1.97 16.25
CA TYR A 173 -11.01 3.06 15.39
C TYR A 173 -12.54 3.15 15.26
N ASP A 174 -13.29 2.20 15.82
CA ASP A 174 -14.75 2.24 15.91
C ASP A 174 -15.43 2.47 14.53
N ASN A 175 -14.92 1.79 13.51
CA ASN A 175 -15.28 1.96 12.09
C ASN A 175 -15.05 3.36 11.48
N ASP A 176 -14.50 4.29 12.24
CA ASP A 176 -14.14 5.63 11.80
C ASP A 176 -12.65 5.67 11.42
N LEU A 177 -12.38 5.61 10.12
CA LEU A 177 -11.00 5.69 9.61
C LEU A 177 -10.32 7.02 9.94
N GLY A 178 -11.05 8.07 10.33
CA GLY A 178 -10.48 9.30 10.87
C GLY A 178 -9.70 9.11 12.17
N LYS A 179 -9.95 8.02 12.91
CA LYS A 179 -9.29 7.69 14.19
C LYS A 179 -8.04 6.81 14.03
N LEU A 180 -7.59 6.54 12.80
CA LEU A 180 -6.45 5.65 12.57
C LEU A 180 -5.16 6.12 13.24
N GLU A 181 -4.86 7.43 13.21
CA GLU A 181 -3.67 7.99 13.85
C GLU A 181 -3.61 7.68 15.35
N ILE A 182 -4.70 8.00 16.05
CA ILE A 182 -4.87 7.70 17.47
C ILE A 182 -4.77 6.19 17.69
N SER A 183 -5.41 5.38 16.84
CA SER A 183 -5.39 3.92 16.99
C SER A 183 -3.98 3.34 16.85
N ILE A 184 -3.17 3.83 15.91
CA ILE A 184 -1.78 3.38 15.71
C ILE A 184 -0.92 3.69 16.94
N GLU A 185 -1.07 4.89 17.50
CA GLU A 185 -0.34 5.32 18.69
C GLU A 185 -0.83 4.58 19.95
N HIS A 186 -2.14 4.27 20.06
CA HIS A 186 -2.68 3.56 21.22
C HIS A 186 -2.47 2.04 21.16
N ASN A 187 -2.25 1.46 19.98
CA ASN A 187 -1.98 0.02 19.81
C ASN A 187 -0.53 -0.37 20.16
N LEU A 188 0.04 0.29 21.16
CA LEU A 188 1.34 -0.04 21.73
C LEU A 188 1.15 -1.17 22.76
N PRO A 189 1.64 -2.40 22.50
CA PRO A 189 1.66 -3.41 23.55
C PRO A 189 2.48 -2.88 24.72
N LYS A 190 1.86 -2.70 25.89
CA LYS A 190 2.52 -2.05 27.03
C LYS A 190 3.66 -2.90 27.62
N GLN A 191 3.76 -4.17 27.24
CA GLN A 191 4.72 -5.13 27.78
C GLN A 191 5.19 -6.11 26.69
N GLY A 192 6.49 -6.38 26.67
CA GLY A 192 7.10 -7.48 25.91
C GLY A 192 7.63 -8.57 26.85
N TYR A 193 8.40 -9.52 26.30
CA TYR A 193 9.00 -10.61 27.05
C TYR A 193 10.51 -10.70 26.80
N CYS A 194 11.30 -10.67 27.88
CA CYS A 194 12.74 -10.86 27.81
C CYS A 194 13.06 -12.36 27.65
N ARG A 195 13.77 -12.72 26.57
CA ARG A 195 14.16 -14.12 26.30
C ARG A 195 15.10 -14.70 27.35
N ASN A 196 15.95 -13.86 27.95
CA ASN A 196 16.94 -14.28 28.94
C ASN A 196 16.30 -14.47 30.33
N CYS A 197 15.66 -13.43 30.86
CA CYS A 197 15.06 -13.47 32.20
C CYS A 197 13.68 -14.12 32.26
N LYS A 198 13.04 -14.38 31.11
CA LYS A 198 11.67 -14.91 31.05
C LYS A 198 10.61 -14.04 31.73
N LEU A 199 10.89 -12.74 31.83
CA LEU A 199 10.05 -11.75 32.53
C LEU A 199 9.68 -10.59 31.61
N SER A 200 8.74 -9.76 32.04
CA SER A 200 8.24 -8.66 31.22
C SER A 200 9.35 -7.65 30.87
N SER A 201 9.43 -7.29 29.60
CA SER A 201 10.23 -6.16 29.11
C SER A 201 9.32 -4.95 28.92
N LYS A 202 9.88 -3.76 29.12
CA LYS A 202 9.20 -2.50 28.78
C LYS A 202 9.64 -2.07 27.40
N ILE A 203 8.70 -1.56 26.61
CA ILE A 203 9.03 -0.83 25.38
C ILE A 203 9.64 0.51 25.79
N LEU A 204 10.85 0.78 25.30
CA LEU A 204 11.52 2.06 25.51
C LEU A 204 11.20 3.05 24.40
N ASP A 205 11.17 2.56 23.17
CA ASP A 205 11.07 3.40 21.98
C ASP A 205 10.43 2.63 20.82
N ARG A 206 9.75 3.36 19.95
CA ARG A 206 9.17 2.88 18.70
C ARG A 206 9.58 3.83 17.59
N GLN A 207 10.29 3.29 16.60
CA GLN A 207 10.83 4.04 15.49
C GLN A 207 10.18 3.62 14.18
N PHE A 208 9.27 4.43 13.69
CA PHE A 208 8.69 4.25 12.36
C PHE A 208 9.71 4.57 11.26
N LYS A 209 9.65 3.83 10.16
CA LYS A 209 10.60 3.88 9.03
C LYS A 209 9.98 4.58 7.82
N GLY A 210 10.59 4.45 6.64
CA GLY A 210 10.18 5.18 5.43
C GLY A 210 8.78 4.88 4.90
N HIS A 211 8.10 3.86 5.43
CA HIS A 211 6.72 3.55 5.10
C HIS A 211 5.98 2.93 6.30
N ILE A 212 4.66 2.96 6.23
CA ILE A 212 3.75 2.23 7.11
C ILE A 212 2.79 1.46 6.22
N LEU A 213 2.87 0.14 6.31
CA LEU A 213 1.83 -0.74 5.78
C LEU A 213 0.85 -1.06 6.91
N LEU A 214 -0.26 -0.33 6.92
CA LEU A 214 -1.33 -0.50 7.89
C LEU A 214 -2.25 -1.64 7.43
N GLU A 215 -2.64 -2.48 8.38
CA GLU A 215 -3.50 -3.62 8.19
C GLU A 215 -4.79 -3.42 8.96
N LEU A 216 -5.90 -3.50 8.23
CA LEU A 216 -7.24 -3.36 8.79
C LEU A 216 -7.94 -4.73 8.79
N PRO A 217 -8.62 -5.10 9.88
CA PRO A 217 -9.41 -6.33 9.95
C PRO A 217 -10.58 -6.25 8.97
N SER A 218 -10.44 -6.97 7.85
CA SER A 218 -11.45 -7.04 6.79
C SER A 218 -12.56 -8.07 7.08
N CYS A 219 -12.24 -9.09 7.89
CA CYS A 219 -13.15 -10.08 8.44
C CYS A 219 -12.60 -10.60 9.78
N GLY A 220 -13.45 -10.68 10.79
CA GLY A 220 -13.13 -11.32 12.06
C GLY A 220 -13.63 -12.75 12.04
N TYR A 221 -12.74 -13.73 12.17
CA TYR A 221 -13.12 -15.08 12.58
C TYR A 221 -13.18 -15.07 14.11
N SER A 222 -14.37 -14.84 14.67
CA SER A 222 -14.60 -15.32 16.04
C SER A 222 -14.92 -16.81 15.95
N ASN A 223 -14.52 -17.60 16.96
CA ASN A 223 -14.71 -19.05 16.98
C ASN A 223 -16.18 -19.50 16.89
N THR A 224 -17.14 -18.57 16.95
CA THR A 224 -18.58 -18.85 16.95
C THR A 224 -19.37 -18.05 15.92
N ASP A 225 -18.87 -16.92 15.40
CA ASP A 225 -19.57 -16.07 14.43
C ASP A 225 -18.60 -15.42 13.42
N VAL A 226 -18.98 -15.46 12.14
CA VAL A 226 -18.30 -14.70 11.08
C VAL A 226 -18.70 -13.23 11.25
N GLU A 227 -17.76 -12.37 11.67
CA GLU A 227 -18.04 -10.94 11.70
C GLU A 227 -18.41 -10.45 10.28
N PRO A 228 -19.40 -9.55 10.16
CA PRO A 228 -19.81 -9.03 8.87
C PRO A 228 -18.66 -8.30 8.18
N LEU A 229 -18.56 -8.46 6.86
CA LEU A 229 -17.60 -7.73 6.04
C LEU A 229 -17.83 -6.23 6.19
N ARG A 230 -16.73 -5.50 6.43
CA ARG A 230 -16.78 -4.06 6.67
C ARG A 230 -16.44 -3.30 5.40
N TYR A 231 -17.35 -2.38 5.05
CA TYR A 231 -17.21 -1.55 3.87
C TYR A 231 -16.90 -0.11 4.26
N HIS A 232 -15.90 0.46 3.62
CA HIS A 232 -15.50 1.85 3.78
C HIS A 232 -15.42 2.54 2.41
N LYS A 233 -15.40 3.86 2.42
CA LYS A 233 -15.09 4.68 1.23
C LYS A 233 -13.64 5.14 1.30
N LEU A 234 -12.95 5.18 0.16
CA LEU A 234 -11.57 5.64 0.10
C LEU A 234 -11.41 7.11 0.51
N GLU A 235 -12.44 7.93 0.28
CA GLU A 235 -12.44 9.34 0.70
C GLU A 235 -12.49 9.55 2.21
N ASN A 236 -12.89 8.51 2.98
CA ASN A 236 -12.90 8.57 4.44
C ASN A 236 -11.53 8.21 5.04
N ILE A 237 -10.58 7.74 4.23
CA ILE A 237 -9.23 7.43 4.70
C ILE A 237 -8.48 8.75 4.92
N PRO A 238 -7.85 8.98 6.09
CA PRO A 238 -7.06 10.17 6.32
C PRO A 238 -5.90 10.23 5.32
N LEU A 239 -5.80 11.35 4.61
CA LEU A 239 -4.75 11.55 3.60
C LEU A 239 -3.35 11.54 4.22
N THR A 240 -3.23 12.08 5.42
CA THR A 240 -1.97 12.14 6.16
C THR A 240 -2.12 11.51 7.53
N LEU A 241 -1.02 10.95 8.04
CA LEU A 241 -0.90 10.49 9.42
C LEU A 241 0.33 11.12 10.06
N GLN A 242 0.20 11.56 11.30
CA GLN A 242 1.32 12.00 12.13
C GLN A 242 1.58 10.94 13.22
N VAL A 243 2.64 10.15 13.05
CA VAL A 243 3.00 9.09 14.01
C VAL A 243 4.50 9.07 14.28
N GLY A 244 4.91 8.88 15.53
CA GLY A 244 6.32 8.84 15.93
C GLY A 244 7.13 10.07 15.50
N LYS A 245 6.55 11.27 15.61
CA LYS A 245 7.10 12.57 15.17
C LYS A 245 7.34 12.71 13.66
N LYS A 246 6.87 11.76 12.85
CA LYS A 246 6.98 11.77 11.40
C LYS A 246 5.61 11.96 10.77
N MET A 247 5.59 12.58 9.60
CA MET A 247 4.37 12.73 8.79
C MET A 247 4.40 11.74 7.64
N TYR A 248 3.26 11.11 7.35
CA TYR A 248 3.13 10.14 6.27
C TYR A 248 1.97 10.50 5.36
N LEU A 249 2.11 10.24 4.07
CA LEU A 249 1.10 10.45 3.04
C LEU A 249 0.48 9.11 2.61
N LEU A 250 -0.84 9.04 2.49
CA LEU A 250 -1.56 7.93 1.90
C LEU A 250 -1.26 7.85 0.39
N VAL A 251 -0.64 6.75 -0.03
CA VAL A 251 -0.27 6.53 -1.43
C VAL A 251 -1.15 5.46 -2.08
N ALA A 252 -1.55 4.44 -1.34
CA ALA A 252 -2.30 3.33 -1.91
C ALA A 252 -3.11 2.55 -0.87
N ALA A 253 -4.01 1.71 -1.37
CA ALA A 253 -4.79 0.77 -0.60
C ALA A 253 -4.81 -0.60 -1.31
N ILE A 254 -4.85 -1.69 -0.54
CA ILE A 254 -5.19 -3.01 -1.03
C ILE A 254 -6.62 -3.31 -0.64
N LEU A 255 -7.43 -3.59 -1.65
CA LEU A 255 -8.84 -3.92 -1.49
C LEU A 255 -9.06 -5.42 -1.61
N PHE A 256 -10.05 -5.91 -0.88
CA PHE A 256 -10.53 -7.28 -0.98
C PHE A 256 -11.90 -7.31 -1.67
N LYS A 257 -12.04 -8.14 -2.70
CA LYS A 257 -13.31 -8.49 -3.32
C LYS A 257 -13.73 -9.87 -2.79
N PRO A 258 -14.90 -9.99 -2.14
CA PRO A 258 -15.38 -11.26 -1.61
C PRO A 258 -15.67 -12.28 -2.74
N PRO A 259 -15.83 -13.58 -2.42
CA PRO A 259 -16.04 -14.20 -1.09
C PRO A 259 -14.76 -14.32 -0.23
N ILE A 260 -14.88 -14.64 1.07
CA ILE A 260 -13.72 -14.72 2.00
C ILE A 260 -12.70 -15.80 1.58
N LEU A 261 -13.18 -16.97 1.17
CA LEU A 261 -12.32 -18.14 0.88
C LEU A 261 -11.62 -18.04 -0.49
N ASP A 262 -12.32 -17.51 -1.50
CA ASP A 262 -11.82 -17.39 -2.89
C ASP A 262 -11.83 -15.94 -3.37
N GLY A 263 -11.55 -15.03 -2.45
CA GLY A 263 -11.62 -13.60 -2.74
C GLY A 263 -10.47 -13.13 -3.62
N HIS A 264 -10.61 -11.91 -4.10
CA HIS A 264 -9.69 -11.30 -5.04
C HIS A 264 -9.10 -10.00 -4.50
N TYR A 265 -7.79 -9.85 -4.58
CA TYR A 265 -7.08 -8.67 -4.10
C TYR A 265 -6.74 -7.70 -5.23
N ILE A 266 -6.92 -6.41 -4.98
CA ILE A 266 -6.67 -5.34 -5.95
C ILE A 266 -5.87 -4.23 -5.30
N GLY A 267 -4.81 -3.79 -5.96
CA GLY A 267 -4.09 -2.59 -5.58
C GLY A 267 -4.80 -1.36 -6.14
N VAL A 268 -5.12 -0.38 -5.30
CA VAL A 268 -5.63 0.93 -5.75
C VAL A 268 -4.66 2.01 -5.29
N VAL A 269 -4.21 2.79 -6.24
CA VAL A 269 -3.16 3.80 -6.07
C VAL A 269 -3.76 5.18 -6.17
N ARG A 270 -3.35 6.07 -5.27
CA ARG A 270 -3.69 7.48 -5.33
C ARG A 270 -2.70 8.22 -6.23
N ILE A 271 -3.23 8.96 -7.19
CA ILE A 271 -2.47 9.86 -8.07
C ILE A 271 -3.15 11.23 -7.97
N ASN A 272 -2.52 12.16 -7.25
CA ASN A 272 -3.12 13.45 -6.86
C ASN A 272 -4.44 13.22 -6.10
N ASP A 273 -5.57 13.70 -6.64
CA ASP A 273 -6.91 13.51 -6.06
C ASP A 273 -7.72 12.38 -6.70
N THR A 274 -7.09 11.61 -7.59
CA THR A 274 -7.71 10.49 -8.30
C THR A 274 -7.18 9.16 -7.80
N TRP A 275 -7.96 8.10 -8.01
CA TRP A 275 -7.56 6.74 -7.67
C TRP A 275 -7.55 5.87 -8.93
N GLU A 276 -6.57 4.98 -9.02
CA GLU A 276 -6.45 4.02 -10.10
C GLU A 276 -6.31 2.60 -9.57
N ALA A 277 -7.15 1.70 -10.08
CA ALA A 277 -7.10 0.30 -9.73
C ALA A 277 -6.22 -0.49 -10.70
N TYR A 278 -5.36 -1.33 -10.11
CA TYR A 278 -4.57 -2.36 -10.76
C TYR A 278 -5.18 -3.70 -10.35
N ASP A 279 -6.09 -4.17 -11.20
CA ASP A 279 -6.77 -5.45 -11.07
C ASP A 279 -6.02 -6.45 -11.96
N ASP A 280 -5.47 -7.52 -11.40
CA ASP A 280 -4.63 -8.47 -12.14
C ASP A 280 -5.41 -9.32 -13.17
N MET A 281 -6.73 -9.21 -13.16
CA MET A 281 -7.64 -9.74 -14.16
C MET A 281 -7.76 -8.84 -15.39
N ASP A 282 -7.35 -7.58 -15.27
CA ASP A 282 -7.40 -6.56 -16.32
C ASP A 282 -5.97 -6.20 -16.79
N SER A 283 -5.73 -6.20 -18.10
CA SER A 283 -4.40 -5.88 -18.65
C SER A 283 -3.96 -4.41 -18.49
N LYS A 284 -4.84 -3.53 -18.03
CA LYS A 284 -4.62 -2.09 -17.89
C LYS A 284 -5.23 -1.60 -16.58
N SER A 285 -4.60 -0.58 -15.99
CA SER A 285 -5.22 0.13 -14.88
C SER A 285 -6.47 0.88 -15.32
N ARG A 286 -7.39 1.11 -14.38
CA ARG A 286 -8.63 1.86 -14.60
C ARG A 286 -8.85 2.89 -13.51
N SER A 287 -9.55 3.97 -13.84
CA SER A 287 -10.01 4.94 -12.84
C SER A 287 -10.90 4.23 -11.80
N PHE A 288 -10.75 4.62 -10.54
CA PHE A 288 -11.46 4.05 -9.42
C PHE A 288 -12.16 5.16 -8.61
N SER A 289 -13.44 4.98 -8.32
CA SER A 289 -14.19 5.99 -7.56
C SER A 289 -13.84 5.94 -6.08
N ARG A 290 -13.52 7.11 -5.50
CA ARG A 290 -13.25 7.25 -4.06
C ARG A 290 -14.50 7.11 -3.18
N THR A 291 -15.69 7.29 -3.76
CA THR A 291 -16.99 7.23 -3.06
C THR A 291 -17.56 5.81 -3.00
N ARG A 292 -16.90 4.84 -3.66
CA ARG A 292 -17.35 3.46 -3.72
C ARG A 292 -17.12 2.78 -2.36
N ASN A 293 -18.12 2.03 -1.90
CA ASN A 293 -17.99 1.13 -0.76
C ASN A 293 -17.10 -0.06 -1.13
N VAL A 294 -16.02 -0.25 -0.38
CA VAL A 294 -15.00 -1.27 -0.61
C VAL A 294 -14.56 -1.89 0.71
N ILE A 295 -14.07 -3.12 0.67
CA ILE A 295 -13.41 -3.75 1.81
C ILE A 295 -11.93 -3.42 1.70
N ILE A 296 -11.41 -2.68 2.68
CA ILE A 296 -10.01 -2.28 2.74
C ILE A 296 -9.28 -3.29 3.61
N HIS A 297 -8.21 -3.87 3.10
CA HIS A 297 -7.37 -4.80 3.87
C HIS A 297 -6.07 -4.15 4.30
N ASN A 298 -5.41 -3.42 3.40
CA ASN A 298 -4.19 -2.70 3.74
C ASN A 298 -4.22 -1.27 3.21
N LEU A 299 -3.53 -0.39 3.92
CA LEU A 299 -3.26 0.99 3.52
C LEU A 299 -1.74 1.22 3.53
N LEU A 300 -1.22 1.82 2.47
CA LEU A 300 0.19 2.17 2.36
C LEU A 300 0.36 3.68 2.53
N TYR A 301 1.06 4.02 3.60
CA TYR A 301 1.51 5.35 3.93
C TYR A 301 3.01 5.47 3.76
N ILE A 302 3.48 6.58 3.18
CA ILE A 302 4.89 6.81 2.88
C ILE A 302 5.38 8.04 3.63
N GLU A 303 6.57 7.97 4.23
CA GLU A 303 7.17 9.07 4.98
C GLU A 303 7.38 10.29 4.08
N MET A 304 6.93 11.44 4.57
CA MET A 304 7.13 12.74 3.96
C MET A 304 8.42 13.35 4.52
N GLU A 305 9.14 14.10 3.69
CA GLU A 305 10.33 14.86 4.10
C GLU A 305 10.02 15.92 5.16
#